data_AF-A0A1F8S8K9-F1
#
_entry.id   AF-A0A1F8S8K9-F1
#
_cell.length_a   1.000
_cell.length_b   1.000
_cell.length_c   1.000
_cell.angle_alpha   90.00
_cell.angle_beta   90.00
_cell.angle_gamma   90.00
#
_symmetry.space_group_name_H-M   'P 1'
#
loop_
_entity.id
_entity.type
_entity.pdbx_description
1 polymer ?
#
loop_
_entity_poly.entity_id
_entity_poly.type
_entity_poly.pdbx_seq_one_letter_code
_entity_poly.pdbx_strand_id
1 'polypeptide(L)'
;MEIMGIRIPTIVKDNVALRCDGCLEVIEGTPWRLNVLDIVAAETPVSWAEHSVINPGPFQFHGDPSHVRAWMRARRWLFCRRGQVREIMRPVPIPGDEPRWGLCDGIHRDDHEFIPA
;
A
#
# COMPACT_ATOMS: atom_id res chain seq x y z
N MET A 1 5.52 12.69 -33.96
CA MET A 1 4.64 11.75 -34.71
C MET A 1 3.78 12.56 -35.65
N GLU A 2 3.73 12.21 -36.93
CA GLU A 2 2.77 12.78 -37.89
C GLU A 2 1.67 11.77 -38.15
N ILE A 3 0.43 12.20 -38.01
CA ILE A 3 -0.76 11.47 -38.43
C ILE A 3 -1.46 12.37 -39.44
N MET A 4 -1.66 11.90 -40.67
CA MET A 4 -2.40 12.60 -41.72
C MET A 4 -1.89 14.03 -42.01
N GLY A 5 -0.58 14.27 -41.95
CA GLY A 5 0.02 15.57 -42.29
C GLY A 5 -0.20 16.69 -41.26
N ILE A 6 -0.72 16.36 -40.07
CA ILE A 6 -0.83 17.29 -38.95
C ILE A 6 0.33 17.00 -37.98
N ARG A 7 1.20 18.00 -37.79
CA ARG A 7 2.27 17.94 -36.80
C ARG A 7 1.65 18.02 -35.41
N ILE A 8 1.62 16.90 -34.70
CA ILE A 8 1.20 16.83 -33.30
C ILE A 8 2.44 17.07 -32.42
N PRO A 9 2.61 18.25 -31.78
CA PRO A 9 3.78 18.55 -30.95
C PRO A 9 3.70 17.93 -29.54
N THR A 10 2.78 17.01 -29.32
CA THR A 10 2.52 16.45 -27.99
C THR A 10 3.65 15.51 -27.57
N ILE A 11 4.32 15.84 -26.46
CA ILE A 11 5.06 14.85 -25.68
C ILE A 11 4.01 13.87 -25.15
N VAL A 12 3.85 12.73 -25.81
CA VAL A 12 3.05 11.61 -25.27
C VAL A 12 3.94 10.91 -24.24
N LYS A 13 3.96 11.43 -23.01
CA LYS A 13 4.18 10.56 -21.85
C LYS A 13 2.81 9.97 -21.56
N ASP A 14 2.68 8.65 -21.66
CA ASP A 14 1.44 7.97 -21.28
C ASP A 14 1.01 8.47 -19.90
N ASN A 15 -0.26 8.84 -19.78
CA ASN A 15 -0.86 9.45 -18.58
C ASN A 15 -1.03 8.42 -17.44
N VAL A 16 -0.27 7.33 -17.47
CA VAL A 16 -0.27 6.24 -16.50
C VAL A 16 1.02 6.34 -15.69
N ALA A 17 1.25 7.53 -15.12
CA ALA A 17 2.30 7.68 -14.12
C ALA A 17 1.86 6.89 -12.88
N LEU A 18 2.55 5.78 -12.59
CA LEU A 18 2.38 5.05 -11.34
C LEU A 18 2.67 6.03 -10.21
N ARG A 19 1.75 6.14 -9.25
CA ARG A 19 1.88 7.07 -8.12
C ARG A 19 2.14 6.30 -6.84
N CYS A 20 2.97 6.89 -5.99
CA CYS A 20 3.25 6.34 -4.69
C CYS A 20 2.05 6.52 -3.75
N ASP A 21 1.57 5.44 -3.16
CA ASP A 21 0.47 5.46 -2.18
C ASP A 21 0.81 6.21 -0.87
N GLY A 22 2.09 6.52 -0.64
CA GLY A 22 2.58 7.24 0.54
C GLY A 22 2.69 8.75 0.37
N CYS A 23 3.12 9.23 -0.78
CA CYS A 23 3.37 10.67 -1.03
C CYS A 23 2.63 11.22 -2.25
N LEU A 24 1.91 10.38 -3.01
CA LEU A 24 1.17 10.70 -4.23
C LEU A 24 2.01 11.21 -5.43
N GLU A 25 3.32 11.33 -5.25
CA GLU A 25 4.26 11.66 -6.33
C GLU A 25 4.41 10.51 -7.32
N VAL A 26 4.84 10.85 -8.53
CA VAL A 26 5.12 9.90 -9.61
C VAL A 26 6.34 9.05 -9.25
N ILE A 27 6.18 7.72 -9.35
CA ILE A 27 7.28 6.78 -9.25
C ILE A 27 8.01 6.73 -10.60
N GLU A 28 9.28 7.11 -10.58
CA GLU A 28 10.18 6.88 -11.72
C GLU A 28 10.82 5.49 -11.60
N GLY A 29 10.65 4.63 -12.61
CA GLY A 29 11.22 3.28 -12.64
C GLY A 29 10.32 2.21 -12.03
N THR A 30 10.92 1.21 -11.38
CA THR A 30 10.19 0.05 -10.83
C THR A 30 9.62 0.40 -9.45
N PRO A 31 8.30 0.32 -9.26
CA PRO A 31 7.69 0.56 -7.95
C PRO A 31 8.05 -0.56 -6.97
N TRP A 32 8.19 -0.19 -5.71
CA TRP A 32 8.19 -1.16 -4.63
C TRP A 32 6.76 -1.57 -4.30
N ARG A 33 6.47 -2.88 -4.34
CA ARG A 33 5.10 -3.40 -4.20
C ARG A 33 4.93 -4.05 -2.83
N LEU A 34 3.99 -3.53 -2.06
CA LEU A 34 3.63 -4.08 -0.76
C LEU A 34 2.28 -4.79 -0.84
N ASN A 35 2.28 -6.04 -0.40
CA ASN A 35 1.10 -6.87 -0.24
C ASN A 35 0.82 -7.04 1.25
N VAL A 36 -0.41 -6.74 1.65
CA VAL A 36 -0.87 -7.02 3.02
C VAL A 36 -1.56 -8.37 3.03
N LEU A 37 -0.94 -9.36 3.68
CA LEU A 37 -1.49 -10.72 3.79
C LEU A 37 -2.59 -10.76 4.85
N ASP A 38 -3.80 -10.43 4.44
CA ASP A 38 -4.96 -10.76 5.25
C ASP A 38 -5.09 -12.28 5.39
N ILE A 39 -4.94 -12.79 6.62
CA ILE A 39 -5.00 -14.22 6.92
C ILE A 39 -6.44 -14.73 6.99
N VAL A 40 -7.43 -13.83 7.00
CA VAL A 40 -8.85 -14.19 7.00
C VAL A 40 -9.39 -13.91 5.60
N ALA A 41 -9.33 -14.90 4.72
CA ALA A 41 -10.12 -14.85 3.50
C ALA A 41 -11.59 -14.82 3.91
N ALA A 42 -12.32 -13.76 3.55
CA ALA A 42 -13.76 -13.76 3.72
C ALA A 42 -14.32 -14.97 2.95
N GLU A 43 -15.03 -15.88 3.63
CA GLU A 43 -15.69 -17.02 2.98
C GLU A 43 -16.68 -16.56 1.91
N THR A 44 -17.22 -15.35 2.09
CA THR A 44 -18.05 -14.67 1.10
C THR A 44 -17.16 -13.76 0.24
N PRO A 45 -17.24 -13.85 -1.10
CA PRO A 45 -16.54 -12.92 -1.97
C PRO A 45 -16.92 -11.48 -1.62
N VAL A 46 -15.92 -10.61 -1.52
CA VAL A 46 -16.16 -9.17 -1.32
C VAL A 46 -17.07 -8.66 -2.43
N SER A 47 -18.04 -7.82 -2.07
CA SER A 47 -18.89 -7.17 -3.06
C SER A 47 -18.01 -6.37 -4.02
N TRP A 48 -18.29 -6.46 -5.32
CA TRP A 48 -17.62 -5.61 -6.33
C TRP A 48 -17.84 -4.11 -6.10
N ALA A 49 -18.87 -3.75 -5.33
CA ALA A 49 -19.18 -2.38 -4.95
C ALA A 49 -18.54 -1.94 -3.62
N GLU A 50 -17.94 -2.86 -2.87
CA GLU A 50 -17.31 -2.57 -1.59
C GLU A 50 -15.78 -2.56 -1.74
N HIS A 51 -15.13 -1.64 -1.05
CA HIS A 51 -13.67 -1.67 -0.96
C HIS A 51 -13.25 -2.82 -0.05
N SER A 52 -12.22 -3.58 -0.45
CA SER A 52 -11.60 -4.54 0.47
C SER A 52 -11.17 -3.80 1.75
N VAL A 53 -11.38 -4.42 2.91
CA VAL A 53 -11.08 -3.81 4.21
C VAL A 53 -9.58 -3.59 4.41
N ILE A 54 -8.74 -4.50 3.91
CA ILE A 54 -7.29 -4.50 4.18
C ILE A 54 -6.44 -4.53 2.91
N ASN A 55 -6.73 -5.41 1.95
CA ASN A 55 -5.90 -5.57 0.75
C ASN A 55 -6.68 -5.43 -0.58
N PRO A 56 -6.83 -4.20 -1.10
CA PRO A 56 -7.49 -3.94 -2.38
C PRO A 56 -6.56 -4.16 -3.59
N GLY A 57 -5.36 -4.73 -3.40
CA GLY A 57 -4.34 -4.96 -4.42
C GLY A 57 -2.94 -4.53 -3.95
N PRO A 58 -1.86 -4.87 -4.69
CA PRO A 58 -0.50 -4.49 -4.32
C PRO A 58 -0.36 -2.96 -4.32
N PHE A 59 -0.10 -2.39 -3.15
CA PHE A 59 0.19 -0.97 -2.97
C PHE A 59 1.57 -0.65 -3.54
N GLN A 60 1.71 0.50 -4.18
CA GLN A 60 2.94 0.87 -4.88
C GLN A 60 3.60 2.06 -4.21
N PHE A 61 4.88 1.93 -3.91
CA PHE A 61 5.65 2.93 -3.18
C PHE A 61 6.97 3.23 -3.86
N HIS A 62 7.53 4.38 -3.52
CA HIS A 62 8.97 4.56 -3.62
C HIS A 62 9.68 3.54 -2.73
N GLY A 63 10.93 3.18 -3.05
CA GLY A 63 11.71 2.21 -2.31
C GLY A 63 12.05 2.62 -0.86
N ASP A 64 11.69 3.83 -0.43
CA ASP A 64 11.83 4.27 0.95
C ASP A 64 10.64 3.79 1.82
N PRO A 65 10.90 2.99 2.87
CA PRO A 65 9.90 2.56 3.85
C PRO A 65 9.06 3.67 4.48
N SER A 66 9.57 4.90 4.53
CA SER A 66 8.86 6.06 5.07
C SER A 66 7.55 6.35 4.33
N HIS A 67 7.47 6.00 3.04
CA HIS A 67 6.28 6.18 2.23
C HIS A 67 5.16 5.21 2.65
N VAL A 68 5.51 3.96 2.96
CA VAL A 68 4.55 3.01 3.53
C VAL A 68 4.09 3.51 4.89
N ARG A 69 5.02 3.98 5.73
CA ARG A 69 4.67 4.52 7.04
C ARG A 69 3.72 5.73 6.95
N ALA A 70 3.93 6.62 5.98
CA ALA A 70 3.03 7.73 5.71
C ALA A 70 1.63 7.26 5.30
N TRP A 71 1.54 6.27 4.41
CA TRP A 71 0.30 5.64 3.99
C TRP A 71 -0.47 4.98 5.15
N MET A 72 0.25 4.30 6.05
CA MET A 72 -0.33 3.75 7.29
C MET A 72 -0.87 4.84 8.20
N ARG A 73 -0.12 5.93 8.37
CA ARG A 73 -0.48 7.08 9.20
C ARG A 73 -1.80 7.72 8.74
N ALA A 74 -1.96 7.89 7.42
CA ALA A 74 -3.20 8.40 6.82
C ALA A 74 -4.42 7.52 7.12
N ARG A 75 -4.21 6.20 7.29
CA ARG A 75 -5.23 5.21 7.65
C ARG A 75 -5.40 5.02 9.16
N ARG A 76 -4.61 5.72 9.98
CA ARG A 76 -4.54 5.53 11.44
C ARG A 76 -4.12 4.11 11.85
N TRP A 77 -3.33 3.45 11.02
CA TRP A 77 -2.77 2.13 11.32
C TRP A 77 -1.49 2.26 12.14
N LEU A 78 -1.17 1.21 12.89
CA LEU A 78 0.02 1.13 13.73
C LEU A 78 1.14 0.35 13.04
N PHE A 79 2.38 0.74 13.28
CA PHE A 79 3.56 0.01 12.82
C PHE A 79 4.19 -0.78 13.97
N CYS A 80 4.57 -2.03 13.71
CA CYS A 80 5.33 -2.79 14.69
C CYS A 80 6.79 -2.33 14.72
N ARG A 81 7.21 -1.69 15.82
CA ARG A 81 8.58 -1.17 16.00
C ARG A 81 9.66 -2.24 15.85
N ARG A 82 9.30 -3.51 16.12
CA ARG A 82 10.21 -4.67 16.05
C ARG A 82 10.30 -5.30 14.66
N GLY A 83 9.46 -4.89 13.72
CA GLY A 83 9.50 -5.34 12.34
C GLY A 83 10.16 -4.31 11.41
N GLN A 84 10.27 -4.69 10.14
CA GLN A 84 10.65 -3.79 9.05
C GLN A 84 9.55 -3.76 7.99
N VAL A 85 9.50 -2.70 7.20
CA VAL A 85 8.59 -2.67 6.05
C VAL A 85 9.16 -3.56 4.95
N ARG A 86 8.35 -4.49 4.44
CA ARG A 86 8.71 -5.47 3.42
C ARG A 86 7.64 -5.53 2.33
N GLU A 87 7.95 -6.19 1.23
CA GLU A 87 6.99 -6.45 0.13
C GLU A 87 5.77 -7.27 0.59
N ILE A 88 5.92 -8.00 1.69
CA ILE A 88 4.86 -8.78 2.31
C ILE A 88 4.78 -8.36 3.77
N MET A 89 3.65 -7.78 4.15
CA MET A 89 3.34 -7.39 5.52
C MET A 89 2.12 -8.16 6.03
N ARG A 90 2.06 -8.41 7.32
CA ARG A 90 0.94 -9.06 8.01
C ARG A 90 0.11 -8.02 8.77
N PRO A 91 -1.21 -7.95 8.55
CA PRO A 91 -2.14 -7.20 9.37
C PRO A 91 -2.37 -7.94 10.69
N VAL A 92 -2.41 -7.16 11.78
CA VAL A 92 -2.72 -7.63 13.13
C VAL A 92 -3.87 -6.80 13.65
N PRO A 93 -5.02 -7.41 13.99
CA PRO A 93 -6.15 -6.68 14.55
C PRO A 93 -5.79 -6.16 15.95
N ILE A 94 -6.05 -4.89 16.21
CA ILE A 94 -5.82 -4.28 17.52
C ILE A 94 -7.13 -4.27 18.30
N PRO A 95 -7.19 -4.88 19.49
CA PRO A 95 -8.39 -4.86 20.32
C PRO A 95 -8.88 -3.44 20.64
N GLY A 96 -10.19 -3.24 20.65
CA GLY A 96 -10.84 -1.98 21.00
C GLY A 96 -12.22 -1.84 20.37
N ASP A 97 -12.92 -0.74 20.71
CA ASP A 97 -14.27 -0.46 20.22
C ASP A 97 -14.31 -0.10 18.73
N GLU A 98 -13.22 0.48 18.21
CA GLU A 98 -13.08 0.82 16.78
C GLU A 98 -12.13 -0.18 16.07
N PRO A 99 -12.46 -0.61 14.84
CA PRO A 99 -11.58 -1.45 14.03
C PRO A 99 -10.26 -0.74 13.74
N ARG A 100 -9.16 -1.26 14.29
CA ARG A 100 -7.80 -0.74 14.10
C ARG A 100 -6.84 -1.85 13.71
N TRP A 101 -5.86 -1.51 12.89
CA TRP A 101 -4.90 -2.46 12.34
C TRP A 101 -3.46 -2.05 12.68
N GLY A 102 -2.66 -3.04 13.06
CA GLY A 102 -1.21 -2.97 13.06
C GLY A 102 -0.62 -3.70 11.86
N LEU A 103 0.51 -3.23 11.32
CA LEU A 103 1.30 -3.98 10.31
C LEU A 103 2.66 -4.40 10.85
N CYS A 104 3.04 -5.63 10.54
CA CYS A 104 4.27 -6.28 10.97
C CYS A 104 4.84 -7.16 9.84
N ASP A 105 6.15 -7.39 9.79
CA ASP A 105 6.77 -8.35 8.85
C ASP A 105 6.62 -9.82 9.27
N GLY A 106 6.20 -10.07 10.51
CA GLY A 106 5.98 -11.39 11.09
C GLY A 106 7.26 -12.14 11.49
N ILE A 107 8.45 -11.53 11.38
CA ILE A 107 9.72 -12.21 11.69
C ILE A 107 9.85 -12.49 13.19
N HIS A 108 9.36 -11.58 14.02
CA HIS A 108 9.42 -11.70 15.48
C HIS A 108 8.19 -12.39 16.08
N ARG A 109 7.43 -13.14 15.27
CA ARG A 109 6.21 -13.86 15.69
C ARG A 109 5.20 -12.89 16.32
N ASP A 110 4.58 -13.27 17.43
CA ASP A 110 3.49 -12.51 18.08
C ASP A 110 4.00 -11.47 19.10
N ASP A 111 5.32 -11.31 19.23
CA ASP A 111 5.93 -10.38 20.19
C ASP A 111 5.92 -8.94 19.64
N HIS A 112 4.71 -8.43 19.42
CA HIS A 112 4.46 -7.15 18.78
C HIS A 112 4.63 -5.96 19.73
N GLU A 113 5.20 -4.88 19.18
CA GLU A 113 5.21 -3.58 19.83
C GLU A 113 4.69 -2.54 18.84
N PHE A 114 3.40 -2.26 18.92
CA PHE A 114 2.73 -1.33 18.01
C PHE A 114 2.89 0.11 18.46
N ILE A 115 3.39 0.93 17.55
CA ILE A 115 3.52 2.38 17.71
C ILE A 115 2.77 3.07 16.57
N PRO A 116 2.43 4.37 16.70
CA PRO A 116 2.00 5.17 15.56
C PRO A 116 3.03 5.04 14.42
N ALA A 117 2.55 4.77 13.20
CA ALA A 117 3.40 4.62 12.01
C ALA A 117 4.23 5.87 11.73
#